data_AF-A0A955RYA8-F1
#
_entry.id   AF-A0A955RYA8-F1
#
_cell.length_a   1.000
_cell.length_b   1.000
_cell.length_c   1.000
_cell.angle_alpha   90.00
_cell.angle_beta   90.00
_cell.angle_gamma   90.00
#
_symmetry.space_group_name_H-M   'P 1'
#
loop_
_entity.id
_entity.type
_entity.pdbx_description
1 polymer ?
#
loop_
_entity_poly.entity_id
_entity_poly.type
_entity_poly.pdbx_seq_one_letter_code
_entity_poly.pdbx_strand_id
1 'polypeptide(L)' 'MPTFKYTGKNQEAKTVTGKIAAESKEAVIEELRKRKLTITSLVELKGAAAGGKKSAFRG' A
#
# COMPACT_ATOMS: atom_id res chain seq x y z
N MET A 1 9.64 13.41 4.74
CA MET A 1 8.32 12.74 4.64
C MET A 1 8.54 11.24 4.41
N PRO A 2 7.93 10.37 5.23
CA PRO A 2 7.97 8.93 4.99
C PRO A 2 7.25 8.56 3.68
N THR A 3 7.73 7.50 3.03
CA THR A 3 7.08 6.94 1.84
C THR A 3 6.34 5.69 2.23
N PHE A 4 5.10 5.54 1.79
CA PHE A 4 4.27 4.37 2.04
C PHE A 4 4.05 3.61 0.75
N LYS A 5 4.20 2.29 0.79
CA LYS A 5 3.72 1.38 -0.25
C LYS A 5 2.29 0.97 0.08
N TYR A 6 1.38 1.17 -0.85
CA TYR A 6 0.00 0.72 -0.70
C TYR A 6 -0.35 -0.36 -1.72
N THR A 7 -1.28 -1.21 -1.33
CA THR A 7 -2.01 -2.14 -2.20
C THR A 7 -3.49 -1.94 -1.92
N GLY A 8 -4.29 -1.84 -2.98
CA GLY A 8 -5.73 -1.73 -2.86
C GLY A 8 -6.43 -2.26 -4.09
N LYS A 9 -7.76 -2.23 -4.07
CA LYS A 9 -8.60 -2.56 -5.21
C LYS A 9 -9.32 -1.31 -5.72
N ASN A 10 -9.43 -1.19 -7.04
CA ASN A 10 -10.29 -0.20 -7.66
C ASN A 10 -11.74 -0.72 -7.75
N GLN A 11 -12.64 0.10 -8.29
CA GLN A 11 -14.06 -0.25 -8.46
C GLN A 11 -14.27 -1.44 -9.42
N GLU A 12 -13.31 -1.73 -10.30
CA GLU A 12 -13.33 -2.90 -11.19
C GLU A 12 -12.74 -4.15 -10.52
N ALA A 13 -12.53 -4.12 -9.21
CA ALA A 13 -11.85 -5.16 -8.43
C ALA A 13 -10.40 -5.46 -8.87
N LYS A 14 -9.80 -4.62 -9.71
CA LYS A 14 -8.39 -4.74 -10.11
C LYS A 14 -7.49 -4.30 -8.97
N THR A 15 -6.41 -5.06 -8.78
CA THR A 15 -5.39 -4.75 -7.78
C THR A 15 -4.52 -3.61 -8.27
N VAL A 16 -4.43 -2.55 -7.47
CA VAL A 16 -3.60 -1.37 -7.71
C VAL A 16 -2.57 -1.29 -6.59
N THR A 17 -1.30 -1.18 -6.97
CA THR A 17 -0.19 -0.99 -6.04
C THR A 17 0.57 0.27 -6.40
N GLY A 18 0.98 1.03 -5.40
CA GLY A 18 1.77 2.24 -5.62
C GLY A 18 2.61 2.62 -4.41
N LYS A 19 3.38 3.69 -4.59
CA LYS A 19 4.11 4.36 -3.51
C LYS A 19 3.62 5.80 -3.41
N ILE A 20 3.52 6.32 -2.21
CA ILE A 20 3.07 7.68 -1.93
C ILE A 20 3.88 8.24 -0.75
N ALA A 21 4.40 9.46 -0.90
CA ALA A 21 5.04 10.17 0.19
C ALA A 21 3.98 11.00 0.92
N ALA A 22 3.90 10.84 2.24
CA ALA A 22 2.93 11.54 3.07
C ALA A 22 3.48 11.74 4.48
N GLU A 23 2.85 12.59 5.27
CA GLU A 23 3.27 12.85 6.65
C GLU A 23 2.88 11.71 7.60
N SER A 24 1.77 11.04 7.33
CA SER A 24 1.23 9.96 8.15
C SER A 24 0.46 8.93 7.31
N LYS A 25 0.18 7.76 7.90
CA LYS A 25 -0.66 6.73 7.29
C LYS A 25 -2.08 7.22 7.02
N GLU A 26 -2.61 8.08 7.88
CA GLU A 26 -3.96 8.64 7.75
C GLU A 26 -4.09 9.50 6.50
N ALA A 27 -3.10 10.39 6.26
CA ALA A 27 -3.03 11.19 5.04
C ALA A 27 -3.02 10.31 3.78
N VAL A 28 -2.31 9.17 3.80
CA VAL A 28 -2.33 8.21 2.70
C VAL A 28 -3.71 7.59 2.52
N ILE A 29 -4.35 7.17 3.61
CA ILE A 29 -5.66 6.53 3.56
C ILE A 29 -6.71 7.48 2.99
N GLU A 30 -6.71 8.75 3.40
CA GLU A 30 -7.62 9.76 2.89
C GLU A 30 -7.44 10.00 1.39
N GLU A 31 -6.19 10.10 0.92
CA GLU A 31 -5.91 10.25 -0.51
C GLU A 31 -6.39 9.05 -1.33
N LEU A 32 -6.12 7.83 -0.86
CA LEU A 32 -6.52 6.63 -1.58
C LEU A 32 -8.04 6.44 -1.57
N ARG A 33 -8.73 6.83 -0.48
CA ARG A 33 -10.20 6.84 -0.39
C ARG A 33 -10.83 7.85 -1.35
N LYS A 34 -10.26 9.05 -1.50
CA LYS A 34 -10.71 10.05 -2.51
C LYS A 34 -10.65 9.49 -3.93
N ARG A 35 -9.68 8.61 -4.20
CA ARG A 35 -9.52 7.89 -5.47
C ARG A 35 -10.42 6.65 -5.60
N LYS A 36 -11.35 6.44 -4.66
CA LYS A 36 -12.24 5.27 -4.59
C LYS A 36 -11.48 3.93 -4.59
N LEU A 37 -10.29 3.91 -3.98
CA LEU A 37 -9.52 2.69 -3.79
C LEU A 37 -9.85 2.07 -2.43
N THR A 38 -10.15 0.78 -2.43
CA THR A 38 -10.27 -0.03 -1.22
C THR A 38 -8.88 -0.51 -0.82
N ILE A 39 -8.31 0.06 0.23
CA ILE A 39 -6.96 -0.26 0.69
C ILE A 39 -6.96 -1.63 1.35
N THR A 40 -6.12 -2.55 0.87
CA THR A 40 -5.96 -3.89 1.44
C THR A 40 -4.66 -4.03 2.23
N SER A 41 -3.65 -3.22 1.91
CA SER A 41 -2.37 -3.20 2.63
C SER A 41 -1.71 -1.83 2.52
N LEU A 42 -1.15 -1.35 3.62
CA LEU A 42 -0.38 -0.10 3.68
C LEU A 42 0.86 -0.31 4.56
N VAL A 43 2.04 -0.14 3.97
CA VAL A 43 3.32 -0.37 4.63
C VAL A 43 4.20 0.87 4.50
N GLU A 44 4.72 1.35 5.62
CA GLU A 44 5.70 2.43 5.63
C GLU A 44 7.07 1.90 5.18
N LEU A 45 7.67 2.56 4.19
CA LEU A 45 9.02 2.29 3.72
C LEU A 45 10.01 3.09 4.58
N LYS A 46 10.19 2.66 5.83
CA LYS A 46 11.33 3.09 6.66
C LYS A 46 12.52 2.21 6.27
N GLY A 47 13.61 2.83 5.80
CA GLY A 47 14.86 2.20 5.32
C GLY A 47 14.92 0.67 5.32
N ALA A 48 14.65 0.07 4.15
CA ALA A 48 15.04 -1.29 3.77
C ALA A 48 15.00 -2.41 4.84
N ALA A 49 13.82 -2.90 5.26
CA ALA A 49 13.69 -4.27 5.84
C ALA A 49 12.24 -4.78 6.05
N ALA A 50 11.21 -4.24 5.40
CA ALA A 50 9.84 -4.76 5.59
C ALA A 50 9.53 -5.95 4.67
N GLY A 51 10.09 -7.11 5.03
CA GLY A 51 9.48 -8.44 4.89
C GLY A 51 8.87 -8.78 3.54
N GLY A 52 9.72 -9.11 2.57
CA GLY A 52 9.30 -9.97 1.47
C GLY A 52 8.89 -11.34 1.99
N LYS A 53 7.62 -11.54 2.35
CA LYS A 53 7.02 -12.87 2.28
C LYS A 53 6.82 -13.19 0.79
N LYS A 54 7.92 -13.60 0.13
CA LYS A 54 7.84 -14.70 -0.83
C LYS A 54 7.31 -15.88 -0.02
N SER A 55 6.00 -16.06 0.04
CA SER A 55 5.46 -17.39 0.33
C SER A 55 5.75 -18.22 -0.90
N ALA A 56 6.91 -18.86 -0.91
CA ALA A 56 7.20 -19.96 -1.80
C ALA A 56 6.13 -21.03 -1.53
N PHE A 57 5.14 -21.11 -2.41
CA PHE A 57 4.32 -22.31 -2.53
C PHE A 57 5.22 -23.37 -3.19
N ARG A 58 5.94 -24.12 -2.36
CA ARG A 58 6.54 -25.41 -2.68
C ARG A 58 5.82 -26.44 -1.81
N GLY A 59 5.25 -27.45 -2.44
CA GLY A 59 4.53 -28.56 -1.80
C GLY A 59 3.50 -29.10 -2.76
#